data_AF-A0A522EU43-F1
#
_entry.id   AF-A0A522EU43-F1
#
_cell.length_a   1.000
_cell.length_b   1.000
_cell.length_c   1.000
_cell.angle_alpha   90.00
_cell.angle_beta   90.00
_cell.angle_gamma   90.00
#
_symmetry.space_group_name_H-M   'P 1'
#
loop_
_entity.id
_entity.type
_entity.pdbx_description
1 polymer ?
#
loop_
_entity_poly.entity_id
_entity_poly.type
_entity_poly.pdbx_seq_one_letter_code
_entity_poly.pdbx_strand_id
1 'polypeptide(L)'
;MAKSDEDSIFEKKSPEQVIMEAGAKVLQAGIWLIRNGYGRMLLLPYASPSGAYWRCEFHPVGRPSRTIFRYTSGSEAKYLENHCGGSIRSSVSPEKLAQAIMKSVPDDVKSSCEGPASPETLRWLVLLEAAVDGGFLAEAFHDYTEDYSRWELVSLIRGNGDPIPAPPGYVKPGEECSAVDLEWRDGEAAWNAVASDEELLIGLETLSDDERCYELADRVRRGFAETTDGFEARRLLRAVIGTLSKLE
;
A
#
# COMPACT_ATOMS: atom_id res chain seq x y z
N MET A 1 -48.51 14.34 -38.90
CA MET A 1 -47.14 14.58 -38.38
C MET A 1 -47.01 13.81 -37.08
N ALA A 2 -46.42 12.61 -37.16
CA ALA A 2 -46.07 11.83 -35.98
C ALA A 2 -44.82 12.47 -35.36
N LYS A 3 -44.91 12.87 -34.08
CA LYS A 3 -43.73 13.10 -33.26
C LYS A 3 -43.27 11.72 -32.80
N SER A 4 -42.13 11.28 -33.28
CA SER A 4 -41.41 10.14 -32.74
C SER A 4 -40.82 10.55 -31.40
N ASP A 5 -41.42 10.05 -30.32
CA ASP A 5 -40.81 10.02 -29.00
C ASP A 5 -39.61 9.06 -29.10
N GLU A 6 -38.44 9.61 -29.42
CA GLU A 6 -37.16 8.95 -29.14
C GLU A 6 -36.93 9.03 -27.63
N ASP A 7 -37.62 8.15 -26.91
CA ASP A 7 -37.23 7.75 -25.57
C ASP A 7 -35.83 7.14 -25.68
N SER A 8 -34.80 7.94 -25.42
CA SER A 8 -33.47 7.43 -25.17
C SER A 8 -33.55 6.55 -23.93
N ILE A 9 -33.62 5.23 -24.14
CA ILE A 9 -33.50 4.22 -23.10
C ILE A 9 -32.09 4.36 -22.53
N PHE A 10 -31.91 5.22 -21.53
CA PHE A 10 -30.74 5.15 -20.66
C PHE A 10 -30.88 3.84 -19.89
N GLU A 11 -30.23 2.78 -20.37
CA GLU A 11 -30.10 1.53 -19.63
C GLU A 11 -29.57 1.85 -18.22
N LYS A 12 -30.43 1.66 -17.24
CA LYS A 12 -30.09 1.87 -15.84
C LYS A 12 -29.11 0.77 -15.45
N LYS A 13 -27.83 1.14 -15.30
CA LYS A 13 -26.77 0.22 -14.90
C LYS A 13 -27.15 -0.51 -13.61
N SER A 14 -26.85 -1.81 -13.55
CA SER A 14 -27.04 -2.58 -12.33
C SER A 14 -26.08 -2.12 -11.23
N PRO A 15 -26.40 -2.30 -9.94
CA PRO A 15 -25.49 -1.98 -8.84
C PRO A 15 -24.11 -2.64 -9.00
N GLU A 16 -24.08 -3.89 -9.46
CA GLU A 16 -22.86 -4.65 -9.72
C GLU A 16 -22.00 -3.99 -10.80
N GLN A 17 -22.62 -3.55 -11.91
CA GLN A 17 -21.91 -2.83 -12.98
C GLN A 17 -21.30 -1.53 -12.47
N VAL A 18 -22.02 -0.78 -11.63
CA VAL A 18 -21.50 0.46 -11.04
C VAL A 18 -20.28 0.19 -10.16
N ILE A 19 -20.30 -0.88 -9.35
CA ILE A 19 -19.17 -1.29 -8.52
C ILE A 19 -17.96 -1.67 -9.38
N MET A 20 -18.18 -2.51 -10.40
CA MET A 20 -17.12 -2.96 -11.31
C MET A 20 -16.46 -1.78 -12.04
N GLU A 21 -17.25 -0.85 -12.57
CA GLU A 21 -16.74 0.34 -13.26
C GLU A 21 -15.98 1.29 -12.30
N ALA A 22 -16.45 1.42 -11.06
CA ALA A 22 -15.79 2.26 -10.09
C ALA A 22 -14.46 1.65 -9.63
N GLY A 23 -14.41 0.35 -9.36
CA GLY A 23 -13.16 -0.37 -9.05
C GLY A 23 -12.16 -0.33 -10.19
N ALA A 24 -12.62 -0.56 -11.44
CA ALA A 24 -11.80 -0.48 -12.64
C ALA A 24 -11.16 0.91 -12.80
N LYS A 25 -11.95 1.98 -12.57
CA LYS A 25 -11.43 3.36 -12.63
C LYS A 25 -10.35 3.62 -11.58
N VAL A 26 -10.49 3.07 -10.38
CA VAL A 26 -9.49 3.18 -9.32
C VAL A 26 -8.20 2.46 -9.70
N LEU A 27 -8.30 1.23 -10.22
CA LEU A 27 -7.13 0.50 -10.71
C LEU A 27 -6.44 1.24 -11.86
N GLN A 28 -7.20 1.74 -12.83
CA GLN A 28 -6.68 2.54 -13.95
C GLN A 28 -6.00 3.83 -13.50
N ALA A 29 -6.52 4.50 -12.46
CA ALA A 29 -5.86 5.67 -11.88
C ALA A 29 -4.50 5.29 -11.26
N GLY A 30 -4.46 4.16 -10.54
CA GLY A 30 -3.22 3.60 -9.99
C GLY A 30 -2.20 3.24 -11.06
N ILE A 31 -2.63 2.55 -12.12
CA ILE A 31 -1.79 2.18 -13.28
C ILE A 31 -1.22 3.43 -13.95
N TRP A 32 -2.04 4.47 -14.11
CA TRP A 32 -1.58 5.75 -14.67
C TRP A 32 -0.50 6.38 -13.79
N LEU A 33 -0.67 6.43 -12.46
CA LEU A 33 0.34 6.98 -11.55
C LEU A 33 1.68 6.23 -11.65
N ILE A 34 1.65 4.90 -11.64
CA ILE A 34 2.86 4.07 -11.73
C ILE A 34 3.64 4.35 -13.03
N ARG A 35 2.92 4.56 -14.15
CA ARG A 35 3.52 4.91 -15.44
C ARG A 35 4.00 6.36 -15.53
N ASN A 36 3.50 7.25 -14.69
CA ASN A 36 3.76 8.68 -14.75
C ASN A 36 4.55 9.19 -13.54
N GLY A 37 5.60 8.46 -13.15
CA GLY A 37 6.60 8.92 -12.19
C GLY A 37 6.44 8.39 -10.76
N TYR A 38 5.38 7.62 -10.47
CA TYR A 38 5.18 6.96 -9.18
C TYR A 38 5.43 5.45 -9.25
N GLY A 39 6.53 5.06 -9.90
CA GLY A 39 6.89 3.68 -10.19
C GLY A 39 7.18 2.81 -8.97
N ARG A 40 7.37 3.42 -7.79
CA ARG A 40 7.54 2.74 -6.50
C ARG A 40 6.25 2.71 -5.67
N MET A 41 5.11 2.92 -6.31
CA MET A 41 3.78 2.71 -5.73
C MET A 41 3.29 1.29 -6.02
N LEU A 42 2.54 0.72 -5.09
CA LEU A 42 1.83 -0.54 -5.23
C LEU A 42 0.33 -0.31 -5.04
N LEU A 43 -0.48 -1.02 -5.83
CA LEU A 43 -1.94 -1.06 -5.69
C LEU A 43 -2.30 -2.28 -4.89
N LEU A 44 -3.09 -2.17 -3.84
CA LEU A 44 -3.48 -3.29 -2.99
C LEU A 44 -4.99 -3.42 -3.02
N PRO A 45 -5.55 -4.17 -3.99
CA PRO A 45 -6.96 -4.46 -4.02
C PRO A 45 -7.29 -5.68 -3.15
N TYR A 46 -8.38 -5.66 -2.39
CA TYR A 46 -8.73 -6.73 -1.45
C TYR A 46 -10.23 -6.68 -1.07
N ALA A 47 -10.77 -7.80 -0.59
CA ALA A 47 -12.12 -7.81 -0.02
C ALA A 47 -12.11 -7.28 1.42
N SER A 48 -13.12 -6.49 1.79
CA SER A 48 -13.37 -6.16 3.19
C SER A 48 -13.54 -7.44 4.03
N PRO A 49 -13.26 -7.43 5.35
CA PRO A 49 -13.43 -8.62 6.19
C PRO A 49 -14.83 -9.25 6.13
N SER A 50 -15.88 -8.45 5.92
CA SER A 50 -17.23 -8.99 5.76
C SER A 50 -17.50 -9.62 4.38
N GLY A 51 -16.55 -9.58 3.44
CA GLY A 51 -16.71 -9.94 2.03
C GLY A 51 -17.65 -9.01 1.24
N ALA A 52 -18.26 -8.01 1.89
CA ALA A 52 -19.34 -7.22 1.31
C ALA A 52 -18.86 -6.12 0.35
N TYR A 53 -17.63 -5.65 0.52
CA TYR A 53 -17.08 -4.56 -0.26
C TYR A 53 -15.71 -4.91 -0.84
N TRP A 54 -15.49 -4.56 -2.09
CA TRP A 54 -14.17 -4.53 -2.67
C TRP A 54 -13.48 -3.22 -2.29
N ARG A 55 -12.19 -3.29 -1.99
CA ARG A 55 -11.37 -2.15 -1.58
C ARG A 55 -10.10 -2.09 -2.40
N CYS A 56 -9.51 -0.91 -2.47
CA CYS A 56 -8.18 -0.76 -3.02
C CYS A 56 -7.42 0.35 -2.30
N GLU A 57 -6.18 0.07 -1.97
CA GLU A 57 -5.26 0.99 -1.31
C GLU A 57 -4.04 1.24 -2.18
N PHE A 58 -3.53 2.46 -2.15
CA PHE A 58 -2.25 2.79 -2.78
C PHE A 58 -1.25 3.05 -1.66
N HIS A 59 -0.03 2.54 -1.81
CA HIS A 59 1.04 2.73 -0.83
C HIS A 59 2.41 2.56 -1.50
N PRO A 60 3.52 2.97 -0.86
CA PRO A 60 4.85 2.64 -1.35
C PRO A 60 5.07 1.12 -1.39
N VAL A 61 5.85 0.65 -2.37
CA VAL A 61 6.22 -0.77 -2.51
C VAL A 61 6.84 -1.27 -1.20
N GLY A 62 6.40 -2.46 -0.75
CA GLY A 62 6.85 -3.06 0.50
C GLY A 62 6.37 -2.38 1.79
N ARG A 63 5.58 -1.30 1.70
CA ARG A 63 5.12 -0.49 2.85
C ARG A 63 3.58 -0.41 2.93
N PRO A 64 2.85 -1.54 3.06
CA PRO A 64 1.39 -1.53 3.11
C PRO A 64 0.82 -0.72 4.30
N SER A 65 1.59 -0.45 5.35
CA SER A 65 1.18 0.44 6.45
C SER A 65 1.10 1.93 6.07
N ARG A 66 1.81 2.36 5.02
CA ARG A 66 1.88 3.77 4.57
C ARG A 66 0.88 4.06 3.45
N THR A 67 -0.40 3.79 3.70
CA THR A 67 -1.48 4.03 2.74
C THR A 67 -1.61 5.52 2.40
N ILE A 68 -1.49 5.85 1.11
CA ILE A 68 -1.68 7.22 0.60
C ILE A 68 -3.09 7.47 0.08
N PHE A 69 -3.82 6.41 -0.25
CA PHE A 69 -5.18 6.51 -0.79
C PHE A 69 -5.92 5.22 -0.48
N ARG A 70 -7.20 5.33 -0.14
CA ARG A 70 -8.09 4.19 0.10
C ARG A 70 -9.44 4.42 -0.58
N TYR A 71 -9.87 3.42 -1.33
CA TYR A 71 -11.20 3.31 -1.90
C TYR A 71 -11.94 2.09 -1.36
N THR A 72 -13.26 2.21 -1.24
CA THR A 72 -14.18 1.11 -0.92
C THR A 72 -15.41 1.20 -1.82
N SER A 73 -15.89 0.07 -2.34
CA SER A 73 -17.11 0.02 -3.15
C SER A 73 -18.35 0.47 -2.37
N GLY A 74 -18.31 0.41 -1.04
CA GLY A 74 -19.35 0.95 -0.15
C GLY A 74 -19.50 2.47 -0.21
N SER A 75 -18.55 3.20 -0.82
CA SER A 75 -18.62 4.65 -1.03
C SER A 75 -19.44 5.06 -2.27
N GLU A 76 -20.14 4.13 -2.92
CA GLU A 76 -21.06 4.43 -4.05
C GLU A 76 -20.42 5.29 -5.16
N ALA A 77 -19.18 4.96 -5.53
CA ALA A 77 -18.36 5.71 -6.50
C ALA A 77 -17.96 7.15 -6.11
N LYS A 78 -18.10 7.54 -4.84
CA LYS A 78 -17.47 8.76 -4.29
C LYS A 78 -15.99 8.51 -4.00
N TYR A 79 -15.15 8.62 -5.04
CA TYR A 79 -13.75 8.16 -4.99
C TYR A 79 -12.89 8.76 -3.88
N LEU A 80 -13.16 9.99 -3.45
CA LEU A 80 -12.35 10.72 -2.47
C LEU A 80 -13.03 10.89 -1.10
N GLU A 81 -14.16 10.19 -0.86
CA GLU A 81 -14.97 10.32 0.37
C GLU A 81 -14.12 10.09 1.63
N ASN A 82 -13.21 9.10 1.59
CA ASN A 82 -12.31 8.75 2.69
C ASN A 82 -10.88 9.32 2.54
N HIS A 83 -10.66 10.23 1.58
CA HIS A 83 -9.31 10.71 1.25
C HIS A 83 -9.07 12.16 1.69
N CYS A 84 -9.91 13.09 1.22
CA CYS A 84 -9.74 14.52 1.50
C CYS A 84 -11.07 15.25 1.78
N GLY A 85 -12.13 14.51 2.10
CA GLY A 85 -13.47 15.06 2.38
C GLY A 85 -14.18 15.67 1.16
N GLY A 86 -13.56 15.60 -0.03
CA GLY A 86 -14.16 16.02 -1.30
C GLY A 86 -14.83 14.85 -2.02
N SER A 87 -15.79 15.15 -2.89
CA SER A 87 -16.31 14.18 -3.85
C SER A 87 -15.93 14.60 -5.27
N ILE A 88 -15.56 13.63 -6.10
CA ILE A 88 -15.37 13.83 -7.53
C ILE A 88 -16.51 13.13 -8.25
N ARG A 89 -16.98 13.75 -9.34
CA ARG A 89 -18.04 13.18 -10.18
C ARG A 89 -17.61 11.81 -10.72
N SER A 90 -18.54 10.87 -10.76
CA SER A 90 -18.31 9.52 -11.28
C SER A 90 -17.78 9.49 -12.74
N SER A 91 -18.04 10.54 -13.53
CA SER A 91 -17.58 10.70 -14.91
C SER A 91 -16.12 11.18 -15.06
N VAL A 92 -15.37 11.35 -13.98
CA VAL A 92 -13.95 11.74 -14.05
C VAL A 92 -13.13 10.67 -14.79
N SER A 93 -12.13 11.10 -15.57
CA SER A 93 -11.18 10.17 -16.17
C SER A 93 -10.24 9.56 -15.11
N PRO A 94 -9.69 8.35 -15.34
CA PRO A 94 -8.70 7.76 -14.44
C PRO A 94 -7.50 8.68 -14.18
N GLU A 95 -6.99 9.36 -15.22
CA GLU A 95 -5.91 10.34 -15.09
C GLU A 95 -6.27 11.50 -14.16
N LYS A 96 -7.46 12.10 -14.31
CA LYS A 96 -7.88 13.21 -13.44
C LYS A 96 -8.11 12.74 -12.01
N LEU A 97 -8.58 11.51 -11.83
CA LEU A 97 -8.68 10.89 -10.51
C LEU A 97 -7.30 10.71 -9.88
N ALA A 98 -6.34 10.15 -10.62
CA ALA A 98 -4.95 10.00 -10.21
C ALA A 98 -4.33 11.34 -9.76
N GLN A 99 -4.45 12.38 -10.59
CA GLN A 99 -3.98 13.72 -10.25
C GLN A 99 -4.66 14.27 -8.99
N ALA A 100 -5.95 14.01 -8.82
CA ALA A 100 -6.69 14.46 -7.64
C ALA A 100 -6.28 13.72 -6.36
N ILE A 101 -6.02 12.41 -6.45
CA ILE A 101 -5.50 11.61 -5.32
C ILE A 101 -4.21 12.23 -4.82
N MET A 102 -3.27 12.54 -5.73
CA MET A 102 -1.95 13.05 -5.35
C MET A 102 -1.97 14.47 -4.75
N LYS A 103 -3.03 15.27 -4.94
CA LYS A 103 -3.07 16.65 -4.42
C LYS A 103 -2.95 16.74 -2.89
N SER A 104 -3.49 15.77 -2.16
CA SER A 104 -3.51 15.79 -0.69
C SER A 104 -2.49 14.83 -0.05
N VAL A 105 -1.71 14.10 -0.85
CA VAL A 105 -0.67 13.22 -0.32
C VAL A 105 0.49 14.10 0.18
N PRO A 106 0.98 13.92 1.42
CA PRO A 106 2.15 14.63 1.93
C PRO A 106 3.41 14.35 1.10
N ASP A 107 4.28 15.35 0.94
CA ASP A 107 5.42 15.26 0.01
C ASP A 107 6.46 14.21 0.41
N ASP A 108 6.65 13.95 1.70
CA ASP A 108 7.50 12.86 2.20
C ASP A 108 6.98 11.49 1.75
N VAL A 109 5.65 11.30 1.74
CA VAL A 109 5.04 10.04 1.30
C VAL A 109 5.02 9.94 -0.23
N LYS A 110 4.81 11.06 -0.94
CA LYS A 110 4.95 11.11 -2.41
C LYS A 110 6.36 10.67 -2.84
N SER A 111 7.39 11.24 -2.21
CA SER A 111 8.79 10.94 -2.54
C SER A 111 9.13 9.45 -2.37
N SER A 112 8.47 8.78 -1.43
CA SER A 112 8.61 7.34 -1.21
C SER A 112 8.04 6.48 -2.36
N CYS A 113 7.06 7.02 -3.10
CA CYS A 113 6.45 6.38 -4.26
C CYS A 113 7.10 6.78 -5.60
N GLU A 114 7.89 7.87 -5.61
CA GLU A 114 8.48 8.45 -6.81
C GLU A 114 9.61 7.59 -7.41
N GLY A 115 9.72 7.65 -8.73
CA GLY A 115 10.75 7.00 -9.52
C GLY A 115 10.17 6.27 -10.74
N PRO A 116 11.03 5.81 -11.65
CA PRO A 116 10.60 5.00 -12.78
C PRO A 116 10.11 3.63 -12.30
N ALA A 117 9.06 3.11 -12.94
CA ALA A 117 8.61 1.74 -12.72
C ALA A 117 9.65 0.75 -13.26
N SER A 118 9.89 -0.33 -12.53
CA SER A 118 10.79 -1.39 -13.00
C SER A 118 10.23 -2.10 -14.24
N PRO A 119 11.07 -2.74 -15.08
CA PRO A 119 10.58 -3.54 -16.20
C PRO A 119 9.64 -4.68 -15.78
N GLU A 120 9.86 -5.27 -14.60
CA GLU A 120 8.98 -6.29 -14.03
C GLU A 120 7.61 -5.72 -13.66
N THR A 121 7.59 -4.56 -13.00
CA THR A 121 6.37 -3.83 -12.68
C THR A 121 5.59 -3.50 -13.95
N LEU A 122 6.26 -2.99 -14.99
CA LEU A 122 5.61 -2.65 -16.25
C LEU A 122 4.99 -3.88 -16.94
N ARG A 123 5.69 -5.03 -16.95
CA ARG A 123 5.13 -6.29 -17.47
C ARG A 123 3.93 -6.76 -16.66
N TRP A 124 4.00 -6.65 -15.34
CA TRP A 124 2.89 -7.00 -14.46
C TRP A 124 1.67 -6.09 -14.68
N LEU A 125 1.86 -4.79 -14.90
CA LEU A 125 0.77 -3.87 -15.23
C LEU A 125 0.01 -4.27 -16.50
N VAL A 126 0.68 -4.85 -17.49
CA VAL A 126 0.00 -5.35 -18.70
C VAL A 126 -1.00 -6.46 -18.37
N LEU A 127 -0.67 -7.34 -17.40
CA LEU A 127 -1.58 -8.39 -16.93
C LEU A 127 -2.77 -7.78 -16.19
N LEU A 128 -2.51 -6.80 -15.31
CA LEU A 128 -3.57 -6.12 -14.57
C LEU A 128 -4.51 -5.35 -15.52
N GLU A 129 -3.98 -4.66 -16.51
CA GLU A 129 -4.79 -3.95 -17.51
C GLU A 129 -5.65 -4.91 -18.32
N ALA A 130 -5.09 -6.03 -18.79
CA ALA A 130 -5.86 -7.04 -19.50
C ALA A 130 -7.00 -7.61 -18.65
N ALA A 131 -6.78 -7.79 -17.34
CA ALA A 131 -7.82 -8.19 -16.41
C ALA A 131 -8.92 -7.12 -16.26
N VAL A 132 -8.54 -5.85 -16.10
CA VAL A 132 -9.49 -4.74 -15.98
C VAL A 132 -10.31 -4.57 -17.27
N ASP A 133 -9.66 -4.60 -18.43
CA ASP A 133 -10.31 -4.52 -19.74
C ASP A 133 -11.22 -5.73 -20.01
N GLY A 134 -10.90 -6.89 -19.42
CA GLY A 134 -11.72 -8.11 -19.43
C GLY A 134 -12.94 -8.07 -18.50
N GLY A 135 -13.10 -7.00 -17.71
CA GLY A 135 -14.21 -6.84 -16.76
C GLY A 135 -13.97 -7.55 -15.42
N PHE A 136 -12.73 -7.62 -14.97
CA PHE A 136 -12.34 -8.19 -13.68
C PHE A 136 -11.71 -7.13 -12.77
N LEU A 137 -11.89 -7.31 -11.47
CA LEU A 137 -11.10 -6.62 -10.45
C LEU A 137 -10.14 -7.62 -9.84
N ALA A 138 -8.89 -7.22 -9.61
CA ALA A 138 -7.97 -8.05 -8.88
C ALA A 138 -8.30 -8.05 -7.38
N GLU A 139 -7.95 -9.13 -6.69
CA GLU A 139 -8.09 -9.27 -5.24
C GLU A 139 -6.85 -9.99 -4.70
N ALA A 140 -6.06 -9.27 -3.90
CA ALA A 140 -4.81 -9.77 -3.34
C ALA A 140 -5.05 -10.75 -2.19
N PHE A 141 -6.13 -10.54 -1.43
CA PHE A 141 -6.55 -11.41 -0.34
C PHE A 141 -8.00 -11.15 0.10
N HIS A 142 -8.54 -12.16 0.80
CA HIS A 142 -9.76 -12.19 1.60
C HIS A 142 -9.53 -13.07 2.84
N ASP A 143 -10.55 -13.22 3.70
CA ASP A 143 -10.47 -13.95 4.97
C ASP A 143 -10.06 -15.43 4.86
N TYR A 144 -10.13 -16.02 3.67
CA TYR A 144 -9.80 -17.43 3.41
C TYR A 144 -8.62 -17.60 2.44
N THR A 145 -7.85 -16.53 2.19
CA THR A 145 -6.69 -16.62 1.30
C THR A 145 -5.55 -17.36 1.97
N GLU A 146 -5.10 -18.44 1.33
CA GLU A 146 -3.94 -19.23 1.78
C GLU A 146 -2.71 -18.98 0.91
N ASP A 147 -2.90 -18.66 -0.38
CA ASP A 147 -1.83 -18.38 -1.35
C ASP A 147 -1.75 -16.89 -1.67
N TYR A 148 -0.73 -16.22 -1.13
CA TYR A 148 -0.47 -14.79 -1.36
C TYR A 148 0.45 -14.54 -2.57
N SER A 149 0.87 -15.58 -3.28
CA SER A 149 1.70 -15.45 -4.49
C SER A 149 0.88 -15.09 -5.73
N ARG A 150 -0.45 -15.17 -5.63
CA ARG A 150 -1.40 -14.93 -6.72
C ARG A 150 -2.53 -14.05 -6.24
N TRP A 151 -3.05 -13.24 -7.15
CA TRP A 151 -4.23 -12.41 -6.92
C TRP A 151 -5.38 -12.99 -7.72
N GLU A 152 -6.51 -13.16 -7.06
CA GLU A 152 -7.75 -13.61 -7.70
C GLU A 152 -8.28 -12.51 -8.63
N LEU A 153 -8.99 -12.93 -9.68
CA LEU A 153 -9.71 -12.02 -10.57
C LEU A 153 -11.20 -12.21 -10.38
N VAL A 154 -11.85 -11.26 -9.72
CA VAL A 154 -13.26 -11.33 -9.34
C VAL A 154 -14.13 -10.52 -10.30
N SER A 155 -15.37 -10.97 -10.50
CA SER A 155 -16.37 -10.20 -11.22
C SER A 155 -17.75 -10.39 -10.60
N LEU A 156 -18.50 -9.30 -10.48
CA LEU A 156 -19.88 -9.34 -9.96
C LEU A 156 -20.93 -9.54 -11.06
N ILE A 157 -20.51 -9.47 -12.32
CA ILE A 157 -21.41 -9.53 -13.49
C ILE A 157 -21.21 -10.81 -14.30
N ARG A 158 -20.18 -11.60 -13.98
CA ARG A 158 -19.83 -12.87 -14.63
C ARG A 158 -19.03 -13.73 -13.65
N GLY A 159 -18.69 -14.96 -14.03
CA GLY A 159 -17.79 -15.80 -13.24
C GLY A 159 -16.38 -15.22 -13.10
N ASN A 160 -15.65 -15.67 -12.08
CA ASN A 160 -14.27 -15.26 -11.81
C ASN A 160 -13.31 -15.65 -12.96
N GLY A 161 -12.23 -14.88 -13.09
CA GLY A 161 -11.17 -15.10 -14.07
C GLY A 161 -10.01 -15.93 -13.52
N ASP A 162 -9.05 -16.21 -14.39
CA ASP A 162 -7.82 -16.89 -13.99
C ASP A 162 -6.94 -15.96 -13.12
N PRO A 163 -6.39 -16.44 -11.99
CA PRO A 163 -5.53 -15.62 -11.13
C PRO A 163 -4.28 -15.11 -11.84
N ILE A 164 -3.82 -13.93 -11.46
CA ILE A 164 -2.54 -13.35 -11.91
C ILE A 164 -1.49 -13.45 -10.80
N PRO A 165 -0.18 -13.46 -11.10
CA PRO A 165 0.84 -13.41 -10.04
C PRO A 165 0.74 -12.10 -9.23
N ALA A 166 1.18 -12.12 -7.98
CA ALA A 166 1.36 -10.90 -7.20
C ALA A 166 2.40 -9.96 -7.86
N PRO A 167 2.27 -8.63 -7.73
CA PRO A 167 3.22 -7.69 -8.31
C PRO A 167 4.59 -7.79 -7.63
N PRO A 168 5.67 -7.41 -8.33
CA PRO A 168 6.99 -7.27 -7.74
C PRO A 168 6.96 -6.35 -6.50
N GLY A 169 7.59 -6.80 -5.42
CA GLY A 169 7.66 -6.06 -4.15
C GLY A 169 6.35 -6.07 -3.34
N TYR A 170 5.39 -6.91 -3.70
CA TYR A 170 4.23 -7.20 -2.85
C TYR A 170 4.69 -7.77 -1.50
N VAL A 171 4.17 -7.19 -0.43
CA VAL A 171 4.31 -7.67 0.93
C VAL A 171 2.91 -7.80 1.50
N LYS A 172 2.62 -8.98 2.06
CA LYS A 172 1.34 -9.23 2.70
C LYS A 172 1.13 -8.24 3.85
N PRO A 173 -0.04 -7.60 3.98
CA PRO A 173 -0.33 -6.73 5.11
C PRO A 173 -0.10 -7.45 6.45
N GLY A 174 0.63 -6.79 7.35
CA GLY A 174 1.03 -7.36 8.64
C GLY A 174 2.37 -8.11 8.64
N GLU A 175 2.95 -8.40 7.48
CA GLU A 175 4.29 -8.99 7.33
C GLU A 175 5.34 -7.96 6.89
N GLU A 176 5.00 -6.67 6.95
CA GLU A 176 5.93 -5.58 6.71
C GLU A 176 7.05 -5.58 7.77
N CYS A 177 8.30 -5.68 7.32
CA CYS A 177 9.44 -5.43 8.19
C CYS A 177 9.54 -3.93 8.48
N SER A 178 9.45 -3.51 9.75
CA SER A 178 9.66 -2.10 10.08
C SER A 178 11.11 -1.70 9.76
N ALA A 179 11.35 -0.41 9.44
CA ALA A 179 12.73 0.09 9.27
C ALA A 179 13.55 -0.17 10.53
N VAL A 180 12.92 -0.05 11.70
CA VAL A 180 13.49 -0.41 12.99
C VAL A 180 13.84 -1.90 13.08
N ASP A 181 13.09 -2.83 12.47
CA ASP A 181 13.44 -4.26 12.48
C ASP A 181 14.73 -4.58 11.70
N LEU A 182 14.98 -3.83 10.63
CA LEU A 182 16.22 -3.96 9.86
C LEU A 182 17.39 -3.31 10.62
N GLU A 183 17.21 -2.07 11.10
CA GLU A 183 18.20 -1.35 11.90
C GLU A 183 18.49 -2.00 13.26
N TRP A 184 17.56 -2.77 13.82
CA TRP A 184 17.74 -3.52 15.05
C TRP A 184 18.62 -4.75 14.84
N ARG A 185 18.44 -5.46 13.72
CA ARG A 185 19.32 -6.59 13.33
C ARG A 185 20.72 -6.09 13.00
N ASP A 186 20.80 -4.96 12.30
CA ASP A 186 22.06 -4.29 12.00
C ASP A 186 22.71 -3.71 13.26
N GLY A 187 21.91 -3.20 14.21
CA GLY A 187 22.38 -2.72 15.52
C GLY A 187 22.91 -3.82 16.43
N GLU A 188 22.26 -5.00 16.48
CA GLU A 188 22.81 -6.17 17.17
C GLU A 188 24.14 -6.63 16.54
N ALA A 189 24.24 -6.59 15.20
CA ALA A 189 25.48 -6.93 14.49
C ALA A 189 26.59 -5.88 14.70
N ALA A 190 26.26 -4.59 14.64
CA ALA A 190 27.17 -3.49 14.90
C ALA A 190 27.69 -3.50 16.33
N TRP A 191 26.83 -3.77 17.33
CA TRP A 191 27.26 -3.96 18.71
C TRP A 191 28.25 -5.11 18.85
N ASN A 192 28.01 -6.25 18.19
CA ASN A 192 28.92 -7.39 18.23
C ASN A 192 30.27 -7.09 17.54
N ALA A 193 30.28 -6.20 16.54
CA ALA A 193 31.50 -5.72 15.89
C ALA A 193 32.29 -4.74 16.79
N VAL A 194 31.61 -3.75 17.39
CA VAL A 194 32.23 -2.75 18.30
C VAL A 194 32.69 -3.37 19.62
N ALA A 195 32.02 -4.42 20.11
CA ALA A 195 32.46 -5.15 21.30
C ALA A 195 33.83 -5.85 21.12
N SER A 196 34.39 -5.85 19.90
CA SER A 196 35.68 -6.48 19.59
C SER A 196 36.86 -5.51 19.39
N ASP A 197 36.62 -4.23 19.08
CA ASP A 197 37.60 -3.13 19.16
C ASP A 197 36.91 -1.80 18.76
N GLU A 198 37.41 -0.68 19.31
CA GLU A 198 37.05 0.74 19.10
C GLU A 198 35.91 1.39 19.93
N GLU A 199 36.08 2.70 20.19
CA GLU A 199 35.17 3.54 20.97
C GLU A 199 33.83 3.74 20.25
N LEU A 200 32.73 3.55 21.00
CA LEU A 200 31.37 3.73 20.49
C LEU A 200 31.02 5.23 20.38
N LEU A 201 30.86 5.74 19.16
CA LEU A 201 30.45 7.12 18.89
C LEU A 201 28.96 7.20 18.52
N ILE A 202 28.21 7.98 19.30
CA ILE A 202 26.81 8.32 19.02
C ILE A 202 26.80 9.73 18.42
N GLY A 203 26.51 9.84 17.12
CA GLY A 203 26.41 11.12 16.43
C GLY A 203 25.22 11.96 16.94
N LEU A 204 25.45 13.24 17.21
CA LEU A 204 24.41 14.16 17.69
C LEU A 204 23.28 14.35 16.68
N GLU A 205 23.56 14.20 15.39
CA GLU A 205 22.55 14.21 14.33
C GLU A 205 21.58 13.03 14.41
N THR A 206 22.00 11.87 14.92
CA THR A 206 21.12 10.70 15.12
C THR A 206 20.09 10.96 16.21
N LEU A 207 20.45 11.78 17.21
CA LEU A 207 19.58 12.19 18.31
C LEU A 207 18.69 13.40 17.98
N SER A 208 18.85 13.99 16.79
CA SER A 208 18.10 15.16 16.36
C SER A 208 16.79 14.81 15.62
N ASP A 209 16.53 13.52 15.42
CA ASP A 209 15.30 13.00 14.81
C ASP A 209 14.32 12.57 15.92
N ASP A 210 13.41 13.48 16.29
CA ASP A 210 12.49 13.32 17.41
C ASP A 210 11.51 12.14 17.22
N GLU A 211 11.04 11.91 15.99
CA GLU A 211 10.11 10.83 15.67
C GLU A 211 10.81 9.47 15.78
N ARG A 212 12.04 9.38 15.26
CA ARG A 212 12.90 8.20 15.40
C ARG A 212 13.25 7.92 16.86
N CYS A 213 13.60 8.94 17.63
CA CYS A 213 13.90 8.79 19.06
C CYS A 213 12.68 8.29 19.83
N TYR A 214 11.49 8.79 19.50
CA TYR A 214 10.24 8.33 20.11
C TYR A 214 9.95 6.86 19.78
N GLU A 215 10.09 6.43 18.52
CA GLU A 215 9.86 5.04 18.13
C GLU A 215 10.84 4.07 18.82
N LEU A 216 12.12 4.44 18.89
CA LEU A 216 13.12 3.67 19.64
C LEU A 216 12.78 3.60 21.13
N ALA A 217 12.44 4.74 21.75
CA ALA A 217 12.09 4.78 23.16
C ALA A 217 10.84 3.97 23.50
N ASP A 218 9.80 4.02 22.66
CA ASP A 218 8.58 3.25 22.87
C ASP A 218 8.80 1.75 22.67
N ARG A 219 9.63 1.36 21.68
CA ARG A 219 10.01 -0.04 21.47
C ARG A 219 10.83 -0.60 22.64
N VAL A 220 11.75 0.19 23.19
CA VAL A 220 12.49 -0.15 24.41
C VAL A 220 11.55 -0.31 25.58
N ARG A 221 10.66 0.66 25.79
CA ARG A 221 9.66 0.63 26.86
C ARG A 221 8.78 -0.61 26.79
N ARG A 222 8.30 -0.97 25.59
CA ARG A 222 7.51 -2.20 25.37
C ARG A 222 8.34 -3.46 25.60
N GLY A 223 9.53 -3.54 25.01
CA GLY A 223 10.44 -4.67 25.18
C GLY A 223 10.77 -4.93 26.66
N PHE A 224 11.06 -3.87 27.43
CA PHE A 224 11.30 -3.99 28.87
C PHE A 224 10.06 -4.35 29.68
N ALA A 225 8.88 -3.90 29.28
CA ALA A 225 7.62 -4.28 29.95
C ALA A 225 7.28 -5.77 29.74
N GLU A 226 7.73 -6.35 28.63
CA GLU A 226 7.48 -7.75 28.25
C GLU A 226 8.62 -8.70 28.65
N THR A 227 9.80 -8.16 28.97
CA THR A 227 10.97 -8.94 29.35
C THR A 227 10.93 -9.34 30.82
N THR A 228 11.08 -10.65 31.09
CA THR A 228 11.13 -11.20 32.45
C THR A 228 12.52 -11.69 32.87
N ASP A 229 13.50 -11.71 31.96
CA ASP A 229 14.87 -12.13 32.25
C ASP A 229 15.94 -11.08 31.88
N GLY A 230 17.07 -11.14 32.57
CA GLY A 230 18.16 -10.20 32.39
C GLY A 230 18.99 -10.42 31.11
N PHE A 231 18.69 -11.44 30.31
CA PHE A 231 19.38 -11.74 29.05
C PHE A 231 18.73 -10.97 27.91
N GLU A 232 17.40 -11.06 27.78
CA GLU A 232 16.64 -10.29 26.79
C GLU A 232 16.72 -8.79 27.06
N ALA A 233 16.74 -8.37 28.34
CA ALA A 233 16.96 -6.97 28.71
C ALA A 233 18.32 -6.45 28.22
N ARG A 234 19.38 -7.28 28.31
CA ARG A 234 20.71 -6.93 27.82
C ARG A 234 20.77 -6.91 26.30
N ARG A 235 20.10 -7.85 25.64
CA ARG A 235 20.00 -7.87 24.18
C ARG A 235 19.28 -6.64 23.65
N LEU A 236 18.17 -6.24 24.28
CA LEU A 236 17.43 -5.03 23.95
C LEU A 236 18.29 -3.77 24.06
N LEU A 237 19.04 -3.61 25.15
CA LEU A 237 19.95 -2.47 25.33
C LEU A 237 21.06 -2.43 24.27
N ARG A 238 21.64 -3.58 23.94
CA ARG A 238 22.72 -3.68 22.94
C ARG A 238 22.25 -3.26 21.56
N ALA A 239 21.07 -3.72 21.16
CA ALA A 239 20.50 -3.38 19.87
C ALA A 239 20.20 -1.88 19.75
N VAL A 240 19.62 -1.27 20.78
CA VAL A 240 19.36 0.18 20.82
C VAL A 240 20.64 0.99 20.70
N ILE A 241 21.66 0.62 21.49
CA ILE A 241 22.94 1.31 21.45
C ILE A 241 23.59 1.14 20.07
N GLY A 242 23.53 -0.06 19.49
CA GLY A 242 23.99 -0.32 18.13
C GLY A 242 23.26 0.51 17.07
N THR A 243 21.92 0.60 17.13
CA THR A 243 21.12 1.41 16.20
C THR A 243 21.40 2.92 16.32
N LEU A 244 21.76 3.39 17.53
CA LEU A 244 22.13 4.79 17.76
C LEU A 244 23.59 5.11 17.39
N SER A 245 24.43 4.10 17.24
CA SER A 245 25.86 4.27 16.98
C SER A 245 26.14 4.28 15.48
N LYS A 246 27.08 5.11 15.05
CA LYS A 246 27.63 5.04 13.69
C LYS A 246 28.96 4.27 13.73
N LEU A 247 29.15 3.35 12.79
CA LEU A 247 30.48 2.84 12.45
C LEU A 247 31.11 3.89 11.52
N GLU A 248 32.17 4.55 11.96
CA GLU A 248 33.06 5.34 11.09
C GLU A 248 34.28 4.52 10.71
#